data_AF-C3ZQ41-F1
#
_entry.id   AF-C3ZQ41-F1
#
_cell.length_a   1.000
_cell.length_b   1.000
_cell.length_c   1.000
_cell.angle_alpha   90.00
_cell.angle_beta   90.00
_cell.angle_gamma   90.00
#
_symmetry.space_group_name_H-M   'P 1'
#
loop_
_entity.id
_entity.type
_entity.pdbx_description
1 polymer ?
#
loop_
_entity_poly.entity_id
_entity_poly.type
_entity_poly.pdbx_seq_one_letter_code
_entity_poly.pdbx_strand_id
1 'polypeptide(L)'
;MQLQVRLVGGSTLLDGRVEVRNGTGQWGSVCDDNFDLQDAHVVCRQLGFGAALEVKLAGHFGEGSGNVWLDENVDCSGAESSVGDCQIQSWGNQDCSHSQDAGVVCTGMECPPIILGAVSVRLTEGQTLSEGRVEVRPGNGDWGTVCDDGFDDRDAQVVCRQLGYRSGVARVGGVFPEGTGNIWLDNLNCTGNESSVADCEINRWGDHDCTHKEDTGVVC
;
A
#
# COMPACT_ATOMS: atom_id res chain seq x y z
N MET A 1 2.67 -24.67 7.66
CA MET A 1 3.54 -24.00 8.66
C MET A 1 3.67 -22.56 8.17
N GLN A 2 3.36 -21.55 8.99
CA GLN A 2 3.32 -20.18 8.46
C GLN A 2 4.74 -19.65 8.24
N LEU A 3 5.17 -19.56 6.98
CA LEU A 3 6.43 -18.89 6.61
C LEU A 3 6.23 -17.38 6.71
N GLN A 4 7.23 -16.64 7.18
CA GLN A 4 7.17 -15.17 7.11
C GLN A 4 7.64 -14.71 5.73
N VAL A 5 6.99 -13.68 5.19
CA VAL A 5 7.29 -13.11 3.87
C VAL A 5 7.55 -11.61 4.01
N ARG A 6 8.42 -11.06 3.18
CA ARG A 6 8.63 -9.61 3.03
C ARG A 6 8.98 -9.23 1.59
N LEU A 7 8.75 -7.97 1.24
CA LEU A 7 9.18 -7.37 -0.02
C LEU A 7 10.38 -6.45 0.22
N VAL A 8 11.41 -6.53 -0.64
CA VAL A 8 12.67 -5.77 -0.50
C VAL A 8 13.07 -5.14 -1.83
N GLY A 9 13.65 -3.93 -1.80
CA GLY A 9 14.19 -3.28 -3.00
C GLY A 9 13.15 -2.62 -3.92
N GLY A 10 11.88 -2.65 -3.52
CA GLY A 10 10.82 -1.89 -4.17
C GLY A 10 10.85 -0.39 -3.86
N SER A 11 10.11 0.38 -4.66
CA SER A 11 9.92 1.83 -4.46
C SER A 11 8.82 2.13 -3.42
N THR A 12 7.93 1.18 -3.16
CA THR A 12 6.85 1.27 -2.18
C THR A 12 6.80 0.03 -1.28
N LEU A 13 5.86 -0.01 -0.32
CA LEU A 13 5.60 -1.21 0.49
C LEU A 13 4.90 -2.33 -0.29
N LEU A 14 4.37 -2.04 -1.48
CA LEU A 14 3.54 -2.93 -2.29
C LEU A 14 4.31 -3.65 -3.39
N ASP A 15 5.59 -3.30 -3.56
CA ASP A 15 6.44 -3.88 -4.59
C ASP A 15 7.79 -4.26 -4.02
N GLY A 16 8.43 -5.24 -4.66
CA GLY A 16 9.79 -5.64 -4.32
C GLY A 16 10.07 -7.10 -4.61
N ARG A 17 11.33 -7.47 -4.41
CA ARG A 17 11.80 -8.86 -4.39
C ARG A 17 11.15 -9.61 -3.23
N VAL A 18 10.67 -10.83 -3.49
CA VAL A 18 10.06 -11.69 -2.48
C VAL A 18 11.16 -12.40 -1.69
N GLU A 19 11.11 -12.25 -0.36
CA GLU A 19 11.96 -13.01 0.55
C GLU A 19 11.12 -13.76 1.58
N VAL A 20 11.50 -15.00 1.86
CA VAL A 20 10.84 -15.88 2.84
C VAL A 20 11.77 -16.22 4.00
N ARG A 21 11.19 -16.42 5.18
CA ARG A 21 11.91 -16.80 6.38
C ARG A 21 11.69 -18.27 6.71
N ASN A 22 12.78 -19.03 6.76
CA ASN A 22 12.74 -20.46 7.09
C ASN A 22 12.47 -20.70 8.59
N GLY A 23 12.27 -21.97 8.98
CA GLY A 23 12.03 -22.36 10.36
C GLY A 23 13.18 -22.09 11.35
N THR A 24 14.41 -21.86 10.86
CA THR A 24 15.56 -21.45 11.68
C THR A 24 15.70 -19.93 11.80
N GLY A 25 14.80 -19.18 11.18
CA GLY A 25 14.71 -17.72 11.29
C GLY A 25 15.60 -16.95 10.29
N GLN A 26 16.16 -17.61 9.29
CA GLN A 26 16.98 -16.99 8.24
C GLN A 26 16.13 -16.60 7.03
N TRP A 27 16.40 -15.40 6.50
CA TRP A 27 15.79 -14.91 5.26
C TRP A 27 16.52 -15.45 4.03
N GLY A 28 15.80 -15.60 2.94
CA GLY A 28 16.33 -15.96 1.64
C GLY A 28 15.32 -15.62 0.55
N SER A 29 15.79 -15.53 -0.69
CA SER A 29 14.97 -15.16 -1.84
C SER A 29 14.17 -16.34 -2.40
N VAL A 30 13.32 -16.03 -3.37
CA VAL A 30 12.49 -16.98 -4.13
C VAL A 30 12.95 -16.92 -5.58
N CYS A 31 13.16 -18.07 -6.22
CA CYS A 31 13.52 -18.13 -7.63
C CYS A 31 12.33 -17.79 -8.52
N ASP A 32 12.61 -17.23 -9.70
CA ASP A 32 11.65 -16.83 -10.71
C ASP A 32 11.23 -17.97 -11.66
N ASP A 33 11.86 -19.14 -11.56
CA ASP A 33 11.51 -20.33 -12.34
C ASP A 33 10.07 -20.79 -12.05
N ASN A 34 9.22 -20.61 -13.07
CA ASN A 34 7.76 -20.80 -13.03
C ASN A 34 7.03 -20.01 -11.95
N PHE A 35 7.66 -19.00 -11.35
CA PHE A 35 6.99 -18.09 -10.43
C PHE A 35 5.99 -17.24 -11.20
N ASP A 36 4.71 -17.50 -10.99
CA ASP A 36 3.64 -16.93 -11.80
C ASP A 36 2.71 -16.01 -10.99
N LEU A 37 1.66 -15.55 -11.66
CA LEU A 37 0.72 -14.62 -11.04
C LEU A 37 -0.04 -15.28 -9.88
N GLN A 38 -0.32 -16.58 -9.91
CA GLN A 38 -0.99 -17.29 -8.82
C GLN A 38 -0.12 -17.33 -7.56
N ASP A 39 1.19 -17.55 -7.71
CA ASP A 39 2.14 -17.49 -6.60
C ASP A 39 2.19 -16.08 -6.01
N ALA A 40 2.25 -15.07 -6.89
CA ALA A 40 2.24 -13.68 -6.50
C ALA A 40 0.95 -13.29 -5.75
N HIS A 41 -0.22 -13.81 -6.15
CA HIS A 41 -1.48 -13.58 -5.44
C HIS A 41 -1.42 -14.08 -4.00
N VAL A 42 -0.83 -15.25 -3.77
CA VAL A 42 -0.65 -15.80 -2.43
C VAL A 42 0.31 -14.92 -1.61
N VAL A 43 1.42 -14.48 -2.19
CA VAL A 43 2.36 -13.54 -1.53
C VAL A 43 1.67 -12.25 -1.11
N CYS A 44 0.99 -11.58 -2.06
CA CYS A 44 0.32 -10.30 -1.80
C CYS A 44 -0.80 -10.45 -0.77
N ARG A 45 -1.61 -11.51 -0.85
CA ARG A 45 -2.66 -11.78 0.13
C ARG A 45 -2.10 -12.10 1.51
N GLN A 46 -1.02 -12.88 1.58
CA GLN A 46 -0.37 -13.22 2.84
C GLN A 46 0.19 -11.97 3.55
N LEU A 47 0.68 -10.99 2.78
CA LEU A 47 1.14 -9.70 3.31
C LEU A 47 0.01 -8.71 3.63
N GLY A 48 -1.23 -9.03 3.24
CA GLY A 48 -2.39 -8.16 3.41
C GLY A 48 -2.48 -7.04 2.36
N PHE A 49 -1.83 -7.19 1.21
CA PHE A 49 -1.77 -6.20 0.13
C PHE A 49 -2.72 -6.51 -1.03
N GLY A 50 -3.79 -7.29 -0.80
CA GLY A 50 -4.76 -7.63 -1.84
C GLY A 50 -4.24 -8.65 -2.85
N ALA A 51 -4.53 -8.41 -4.13
CA ALA A 51 -4.14 -9.28 -5.25
C ALA A 51 -2.76 -8.88 -5.81
N ALA A 52 -2.20 -9.72 -6.69
CA ALA A 52 -1.00 -9.36 -7.44
C ALA A 52 -1.39 -8.71 -8.76
N LEU A 53 -0.79 -7.55 -9.06
CA LEU A 53 -0.91 -6.88 -10.35
C LEU A 53 0.09 -7.45 -11.36
N GLU A 54 1.33 -7.58 -10.93
CA GLU A 54 2.43 -7.97 -11.80
C GLU A 54 3.41 -8.87 -11.06
N VAL A 55 4.03 -9.75 -11.84
CA VAL A 55 5.23 -10.47 -11.45
C VAL A 55 6.43 -9.80 -12.12
N LYS A 56 7.51 -9.62 -11.36
CA LYS A 56 8.79 -9.14 -11.86
C LYS A 56 9.81 -10.26 -11.67
N LEU A 57 10.47 -10.62 -12.76
CA LEU A 57 11.44 -11.71 -12.81
C LEU A 57 12.85 -11.13 -12.95
N ALA A 58 13.84 -12.00 -13.01
CA ALA A 58 15.23 -11.67 -13.33
C ALA A 58 15.86 -10.60 -12.43
N GLY A 59 15.58 -10.65 -11.12
CA GLY A 59 16.18 -9.73 -10.15
C GLY A 59 15.82 -8.25 -10.36
N HIS A 60 14.66 -7.96 -10.95
CA HIS A 60 14.21 -6.60 -11.31
C HIS A 60 14.33 -5.57 -10.16
N PHE A 61 14.04 -5.97 -8.92
CA PHE A 61 14.12 -5.12 -7.72
C PHE A 61 15.50 -5.16 -7.05
N GLY A 62 16.51 -5.60 -7.79
CA GLY A 62 17.83 -5.91 -7.29
C GLY A 62 17.96 -7.36 -6.82
N GLU A 63 19.19 -7.84 -6.88
CA GLU A 63 19.58 -9.17 -6.43
C GLU A 63 19.55 -9.28 -4.91
N GLY A 64 19.09 -10.42 -4.40
CA GLY A 64 19.18 -10.82 -3.01
C GLY A 64 20.61 -11.20 -2.60
N SER A 65 20.72 -11.76 -1.40
CA SER A 65 21.99 -12.28 -0.91
C SER A 65 21.76 -13.48 0.00
N GLY A 66 22.70 -14.42 0.01
CA GLY A 66 22.64 -15.61 0.84
C GLY A 66 21.94 -16.77 0.14
N ASN A 67 20.91 -17.32 0.76
CA ASN A 67 20.22 -18.52 0.25
C ASN A 67 19.01 -18.12 -0.60
N VAL A 68 18.78 -18.87 -1.68
CA VAL A 68 17.50 -18.97 -2.38
C VAL A 68 16.75 -20.12 -1.70
N TRP A 69 15.65 -19.83 -0.99
CA TRP A 69 14.96 -20.85 -0.20
C TRP A 69 13.94 -21.62 -1.00
N LEU A 70 13.19 -20.94 -1.87
CA LEU A 70 12.25 -21.55 -2.80
C LEU A 70 12.94 -21.55 -4.16
N ASP A 71 13.67 -22.62 -4.43
CA ASP A 71 14.66 -22.66 -5.51
C ASP A 71 14.05 -23.16 -6.83
N GLU A 72 13.12 -24.11 -6.78
CA GLU A 72 12.45 -24.61 -7.98
C GLU A 72 10.95 -24.74 -7.72
N ASN A 73 10.17 -24.07 -8.57
CA ASN A 73 8.71 -24.18 -8.67
C ASN A 73 7.97 -24.02 -7.35
N VAL A 74 7.53 -22.78 -7.11
CA VAL A 74 6.35 -22.53 -6.28
C VAL A 74 5.14 -22.74 -7.18
N ASP A 75 4.28 -23.70 -6.85
CA ASP A 75 3.07 -23.99 -7.62
C ASP A 75 1.87 -23.79 -6.69
N CYS A 76 1.45 -22.54 -6.57
CA CYS A 76 0.25 -22.15 -5.86
C CYS A 76 -0.98 -22.27 -6.78
N SER A 77 -2.07 -22.82 -6.26
CA SER A 77 -3.39 -22.71 -6.89
C SER A 77 -3.94 -21.28 -6.88
N GLY A 78 -3.42 -20.42 -5.99
CA GLY A 78 -3.89 -19.06 -5.74
C GLY A 78 -4.89 -18.95 -4.59
N ALA A 79 -5.27 -20.07 -3.95
CA ALA A 79 -6.20 -20.13 -2.83
C ALA A 79 -5.52 -20.30 -1.46
N GLU A 80 -4.21 -20.51 -1.45
CA GLU A 80 -3.41 -20.77 -0.26
C GLU A 80 -3.35 -19.57 0.69
N SER A 81 -3.41 -19.81 1.99
CA SER A 81 -3.25 -18.76 3.01
C SER A 81 -1.82 -18.26 3.15
N SER A 82 -0.85 -19.08 2.75
CA SER A 82 0.57 -18.76 2.82
C SER A 82 1.31 -19.42 1.67
N VAL A 83 2.40 -18.79 1.21
CA VAL A 83 3.35 -19.40 0.27
C VAL A 83 3.88 -20.74 0.79
N GLY A 84 4.00 -20.90 2.11
CA GLY A 84 4.42 -22.17 2.71
C GLY A 84 3.40 -23.30 2.61
N ASP A 85 2.18 -23.01 2.16
CA ASP A 85 1.12 -23.99 1.93
C ASP A 85 1.02 -24.39 0.45
N CYS A 86 1.76 -23.73 -0.45
CA CYS A 86 1.81 -24.09 -1.87
C CYS A 86 2.66 -25.35 -2.09
N GLN A 87 2.50 -25.97 -3.26
CA GLN A 87 3.36 -27.09 -3.63
C GLN A 87 4.76 -26.55 -3.97
N ILE A 88 5.74 -26.84 -3.13
CA ILE A 88 7.13 -26.41 -3.30
C ILE A 88 7.95 -27.65 -3.69
N GLN A 89 8.61 -27.63 -4.84
CA GLN A 89 9.35 -28.79 -5.33
C GLN A 89 10.71 -28.95 -4.66
N SER A 90 11.43 -27.86 -4.44
CA SER A 90 12.76 -27.88 -3.81
C SER A 90 12.94 -26.75 -2.79
N TRP A 91 13.71 -27.05 -1.74
CA TRP A 91 14.05 -26.10 -0.68
C TRP A 91 15.57 -25.91 -0.62
N GLY A 92 16.03 -24.68 -0.82
CA GLY A 92 17.46 -24.29 -0.79
C GLY A 92 18.15 -24.40 -2.15
N ASN A 93 19.30 -23.70 -2.30
CA ASN A 93 20.09 -23.62 -3.54
C ASN A 93 20.40 -24.99 -4.15
N GLN A 94 19.79 -25.29 -5.28
CA GLN A 94 20.20 -26.37 -6.17
C GLN A 94 20.45 -25.86 -7.58
N ASP A 95 19.80 -24.79 -8.08
CA ASP A 95 20.06 -24.29 -9.44
C ASP A 95 19.87 -22.77 -9.68
N CYS A 96 19.20 -22.01 -8.79
CA CYS A 96 18.97 -20.59 -9.03
C CYS A 96 20.07 -19.67 -8.48
N SER A 97 20.34 -18.60 -9.22
CA SER A 97 21.20 -17.49 -8.79
C SER A 97 20.37 -16.25 -8.44
N HIS A 98 20.93 -15.27 -7.73
CA HIS A 98 20.18 -14.07 -7.36
C HIS A 98 19.75 -13.18 -8.54
N SER A 99 20.33 -13.38 -9.73
CA SER A 99 19.82 -12.76 -10.95
C SER A 99 18.47 -13.33 -11.40
N GLN A 100 17.98 -14.38 -10.74
CA GLN A 100 16.68 -15.03 -10.93
C GLN A 100 15.76 -14.82 -9.73
N ASP A 101 16.03 -13.81 -8.88
CA ASP A 101 15.15 -13.56 -7.75
C ASP A 101 13.80 -12.98 -8.24
N ALA A 102 12.72 -13.63 -7.83
CA ALA A 102 11.35 -13.22 -8.10
C ALA A 102 10.93 -12.00 -7.27
N GLY A 103 10.10 -11.17 -7.86
CA GLY A 103 9.49 -10.00 -7.26
C GLY A 103 8.04 -9.86 -7.66
N VAL A 104 7.29 -9.09 -6.89
CA VAL A 104 5.86 -8.86 -7.12
C VAL A 104 5.55 -7.37 -7.05
N VAL A 105 4.48 -6.99 -7.73
CA VAL A 105 3.78 -5.73 -7.51
C VAL A 105 2.35 -6.10 -7.09
N CYS A 106 2.01 -5.78 -5.85
CA CYS A 106 0.68 -5.99 -5.31
C CYS A 106 -0.25 -4.82 -5.68
N THR A 107 -1.56 -5.07 -5.68
CA THR A 107 -2.58 -4.02 -5.86
C THR A 107 -2.52 -2.93 -4.79
N GLY A 108 -1.85 -3.21 -3.66
CA GLY A 108 -2.21 -2.57 -2.40
C GLY A 108 -3.49 -3.21 -1.88
N MET A 109 -3.80 -3.07 -0.59
CA MET A 109 -5.10 -3.50 -0.09
C MET A 109 -6.15 -3.10 -1.12
N GLU A 110 -6.77 -4.09 -1.77
CA GLU A 110 -8.03 -3.83 -2.41
C GLU A 110 -8.87 -3.27 -1.27
N CYS A 111 -9.20 -1.98 -1.35
CA CYS A 111 -10.35 -1.47 -0.65
C CYS A 111 -11.44 -2.53 -0.85
N PRO A 112 -11.99 -3.11 0.22
CA PRO A 112 -12.95 -4.20 0.10
C PRO A 112 -14.02 -3.86 -0.94
N PRO A 113 -14.53 -4.86 -1.67
CA PRO A 113 -15.26 -4.67 -2.91
C PRO A 113 -16.36 -3.62 -2.73
N ILE A 114 -16.31 -2.60 -3.59
CA ILE A 114 -17.34 -1.57 -3.86
C ILE A 114 -18.45 -1.53 -2.80
N ILE A 115 -18.14 -0.96 -1.63
CA ILE A 115 -19.20 -0.33 -0.86
C ILE A 115 -19.51 0.97 -1.61
N LEU A 116 -20.75 1.12 -2.06
CA LEU A 116 -21.32 2.42 -2.42
C LEU A 116 -20.97 3.43 -1.32
N GLY A 117 -19.87 4.20 -1.48
CA GLY A 117 -19.32 5.06 -0.44
C GLY A 117 -17.79 5.08 -0.27
N ALA A 118 -17.00 4.30 -1.04
CA ALA A 118 -15.54 4.34 -0.94
C ALA A 118 -14.95 5.73 -1.33
N VAL A 119 -14.17 6.33 -0.43
CA VAL A 119 -13.48 7.61 -0.65
C VAL A 119 -12.03 7.32 -1.03
N SER A 120 -11.59 7.79 -2.19
CA SER A 120 -10.16 7.79 -2.55
C SER A 120 -9.46 9.02 -2.00
N VAL A 121 -8.19 8.90 -1.63
CA VAL A 121 -7.35 9.99 -1.13
C VAL A 121 -6.09 10.08 -1.99
N ARG A 122 -5.57 11.30 -2.21
CA ARG A 122 -4.24 11.54 -2.81
C ARG A 122 -3.58 12.77 -2.19
N LEU A 123 -2.25 12.81 -2.28
CA LEU A 123 -1.44 13.98 -1.94
C LEU A 123 -0.97 14.65 -3.23
N THR A 124 -1.05 15.98 -3.28
CA THR A 124 -0.68 16.78 -4.46
C THR A 124 0.19 17.97 -4.08
N GLU A 125 0.99 18.47 -5.01
CA GLU A 125 1.84 19.65 -4.84
C GLU A 125 2.86 19.58 -3.67
N GLY A 126 3.20 18.37 -3.22
CA GLY A 126 4.32 18.11 -2.30
C GLY A 126 5.65 17.95 -3.04
N GLN A 127 6.77 18.10 -2.32
CA GLN A 127 8.10 17.85 -2.90
C GLN A 127 8.43 16.34 -2.95
N THR A 128 7.72 15.54 -2.16
CA THR A 128 7.86 14.09 -2.09
C THR A 128 6.50 13.39 -2.21
N LEU A 129 6.51 12.07 -2.39
CA LEU A 129 5.27 11.28 -2.44
C LEU A 129 4.54 11.19 -1.08
N SER A 130 5.23 11.50 0.02
CA SER A 130 4.67 11.39 1.36
C SER A 130 4.17 12.72 1.92
N GLU A 131 4.16 13.80 1.13
CA GLU A 131 3.62 15.07 1.56
C GLU A 131 2.79 15.73 0.46
N GLY A 132 1.90 16.64 0.85
CA GLY A 132 1.12 17.43 -0.09
C GLY A 132 -0.21 17.89 0.45
N ARG A 133 -0.91 18.70 -0.36
CA ARG A 133 -2.33 19.03 -0.16
C ARG A 133 -3.16 17.75 -0.25
N VAL A 134 -4.08 17.58 0.70
CA VAL A 134 -4.99 16.44 0.73
C VAL A 134 -6.13 16.68 -0.25
N GLU A 135 -6.32 15.73 -1.16
CA GLU A 135 -7.50 15.68 -2.02
C GLU A 135 -8.22 14.36 -1.85
N VAL A 136 -9.55 14.42 -1.84
CA VAL A 136 -10.44 13.28 -1.69
C VAL A 136 -11.40 13.16 -2.86
N ARG A 137 -11.88 11.94 -3.12
CA ARG A 137 -12.85 11.67 -4.18
C ARG A 137 -13.88 10.62 -3.71
N PRO A 138 -15.15 11.00 -3.54
CA PRO A 138 -16.20 10.04 -3.22
C PRO A 138 -16.56 9.19 -4.46
N GLY A 139 -16.29 7.89 -4.39
CA GLY A 139 -16.54 6.94 -5.47
C GLY A 139 -15.89 7.33 -6.80
N ASN A 140 -16.72 7.42 -7.85
CA ASN A 140 -16.32 7.86 -9.19
C ASN A 140 -16.59 9.36 -9.44
N GLY A 141 -16.78 10.15 -8.37
CA GLY A 141 -16.98 11.60 -8.46
C GLY A 141 -15.72 12.36 -8.86
N ASP A 142 -15.78 13.69 -8.80
CA ASP A 142 -14.62 14.54 -9.05
C ASP A 142 -13.73 14.65 -7.80
N TRP A 143 -12.44 14.91 -8.00
CA TRP A 143 -11.53 15.24 -6.91
C TRP A 143 -11.90 16.60 -6.31
N GLY A 144 -11.68 16.73 -5.00
CA GLY A 144 -11.84 17.99 -4.27
C GLY A 144 -10.97 18.02 -3.03
N THR A 145 -10.79 19.20 -2.46
CA THR A 145 -9.89 19.44 -1.34
C THR A 145 -10.59 19.23 0.01
N VAL A 146 -9.82 19.33 1.09
CA VAL A 146 -10.27 19.21 2.47
C VAL A 146 -9.95 20.51 3.20
N CYS A 147 -10.92 21.08 3.90
CA CYS A 147 -10.74 22.29 4.70
C CYS A 147 -9.89 22.01 5.95
N ASP A 148 -9.13 23.00 6.40
CA ASP A 148 -8.29 22.94 7.59
C ASP A 148 -9.03 23.24 8.91
N ASP A 149 -10.30 23.66 8.85
CA ASP A 149 -11.15 23.84 10.02
C ASP A 149 -11.31 22.54 10.80
N GLY A 150 -10.80 22.55 12.03
CA GLY A 150 -10.80 21.40 12.93
C GLY A 150 -9.80 20.29 12.56
N PHE A 151 -9.07 20.43 11.46
CA PHE A 151 -8.15 19.40 10.96
C PHE A 151 -6.89 19.31 11.83
N ASP A 152 -6.69 18.16 12.49
CA ASP A 152 -5.59 17.90 13.41
C ASP A 152 -4.74 16.67 13.05
N ASP A 153 -3.74 16.35 13.89
CA ASP A 153 -2.82 15.23 13.64
C ASP A 153 -3.52 13.86 13.66
N ARG A 154 -4.69 13.73 14.29
CA ARG A 154 -5.49 12.49 14.23
C ARG A 154 -6.11 12.33 12.86
N ASP A 155 -6.58 13.41 12.25
CA ASP A 155 -7.10 13.39 10.88
C ASP A 155 -5.98 13.07 9.89
N ALA A 156 -4.83 13.74 10.05
CA ALA A 156 -3.63 13.46 9.26
C ALA A 156 -3.16 12.00 9.40
N GLN A 157 -3.24 11.44 10.62
CA GLN A 157 -2.95 10.03 10.86
C GLN A 157 -3.86 9.10 10.06
N VAL A 158 -5.15 9.40 9.94
CA VAL A 158 -6.09 8.59 9.13
C VAL A 158 -5.76 8.73 7.64
N VAL A 159 -5.54 9.95 7.16
CA VAL A 159 -5.15 10.23 5.76
C VAL A 159 -3.90 9.43 5.38
N CYS A 160 -2.83 9.55 6.17
CA CYS A 160 -1.57 8.86 5.92
C CYS A 160 -1.71 7.34 6.04
N ARG A 161 -2.47 6.84 7.03
CA ARG A 161 -2.74 5.41 7.17
C ARG A 161 -3.49 4.85 5.97
N GLN A 162 -4.49 5.55 5.47
CA GLN A 162 -5.27 5.13 4.31
C GLN A 162 -4.41 5.05 3.05
N LEU A 163 -3.38 5.90 2.93
CA LEU A 163 -2.38 5.88 1.86
C LEU A 163 -1.27 4.84 2.07
N GLY A 164 -1.28 4.10 3.18
CA GLY A 164 -0.29 3.05 3.50
C GLY A 164 0.92 3.52 4.31
N TYR A 165 0.95 4.77 4.79
CA TYR A 165 1.99 5.29 5.67
C TYR A 165 1.71 4.98 7.14
N ARG A 166 2.75 4.98 7.96
CA ARG A 166 2.65 4.63 9.39
C ARG A 166 2.03 5.75 10.23
N SER A 167 2.34 6.99 9.90
CA SER A 167 1.90 8.16 10.66
C SER A 167 1.80 9.38 9.76
N GLY A 168 1.06 10.38 10.21
CA GLY A 168 0.91 11.66 9.53
C GLY A 168 0.85 12.82 10.50
N VAL A 169 1.27 14.00 10.05
CA VAL A 169 1.16 15.26 10.79
C VAL A 169 0.44 16.28 9.92
N ALA A 170 -0.52 17.00 10.49
CA ALA A 170 -1.31 18.00 9.79
C ALA A 170 -0.47 19.20 9.33
N ARG A 171 -0.82 19.74 8.17
CA ARG A 171 -0.25 20.98 7.61
C ARG A 171 -1.40 21.88 7.17
N VAL A 172 -1.82 22.73 8.09
CA VAL A 172 -2.92 23.69 7.92
C VAL A 172 -2.43 25.07 7.49
N GLY A 173 -3.32 25.92 6.98
CA GLY A 173 -3.01 27.31 6.60
C GLY A 173 -2.28 27.48 5.27
N GLY A 174 -2.59 26.64 4.26
CA GLY A 174 -2.08 26.82 2.90
C GLY A 174 -0.58 26.57 2.73
N VAL A 175 -0.03 25.58 3.45
CA VAL A 175 1.39 25.17 3.32
C VAL A 175 1.72 24.72 1.90
N PHE A 176 0.78 24.04 1.27
CA PHE A 176 0.85 23.62 -0.12
C PHE A 176 0.02 24.58 -0.99
N PRO A 177 0.33 24.70 -2.30
CA PRO A 177 -0.46 25.51 -3.22
C PRO A 177 -1.96 25.24 -3.10
N GLU A 178 -2.78 26.27 -3.31
CA GLU A 178 -4.24 26.16 -3.26
C GLU A 178 -4.75 25.18 -4.32
N GLY A 179 -5.78 24.42 -3.98
CA GLY A 179 -6.50 23.58 -4.92
C GLY A 179 -7.49 24.36 -5.77
N THR A 180 -8.28 23.62 -6.53
CA THR A 180 -9.36 24.17 -7.36
C THR A 180 -10.54 23.22 -7.38
N GLY A 181 -11.73 23.74 -7.64
CA GLY A 181 -12.94 22.94 -7.81
C GLY A 181 -13.72 22.80 -6.50
N ASN A 182 -14.08 21.58 -6.14
CA ASN A 182 -14.91 21.33 -4.96
C ASN A 182 -14.03 21.26 -3.70
N ILE A 183 -14.56 21.73 -2.57
CA ILE A 183 -14.05 21.40 -1.23
C ILE A 183 -15.03 20.37 -0.68
N TRP A 184 -14.57 19.14 -0.48
CA TRP A 184 -15.46 18.01 -0.18
C TRP A 184 -15.69 17.77 1.30
N LEU A 185 -14.65 18.01 2.10
CA LEU A 185 -14.67 17.73 3.53
C LEU A 185 -14.35 19.02 4.29
N ASP A 186 -15.09 19.20 5.36
CA ASP A 186 -14.95 20.28 6.33
C ASP A 186 -15.28 19.70 7.71
N ASN A 187 -14.62 20.22 8.75
CA ASN A 187 -14.72 19.76 10.13
C ASN A 187 -14.51 18.23 10.24
N LEU A 188 -13.46 17.73 9.59
CA LEU A 188 -13.09 16.32 9.66
C LEU A 188 -12.68 15.99 11.09
N ASN A 189 -13.37 15.04 11.73
CA ASN A 189 -13.16 14.71 13.14
C ASN A 189 -12.92 13.21 13.30
N CYS A 190 -11.68 12.79 13.06
CA CYS A 190 -11.23 11.43 13.26
C CYS A 190 -10.80 11.19 14.72
N THR A 191 -10.99 9.97 15.21
CA THR A 191 -10.40 9.51 16.47
C THR A 191 -8.91 9.16 16.33
N GLY A 192 -8.45 8.93 15.10
CA GLY A 192 -7.08 8.56 14.75
C GLY A 192 -6.89 7.06 14.55
N ASN A 193 -7.92 6.23 14.69
CA ASN A 193 -7.87 4.77 14.55
C ASN A 193 -8.63 4.22 13.33
N GLU A 194 -9.31 5.08 12.58
CA GLU A 194 -10.09 4.78 11.39
C GLU A 194 -9.24 4.25 10.21
N SER A 195 -9.72 3.25 9.51
CA SER A 195 -9.06 2.75 8.29
C SER A 195 -9.14 3.72 7.10
N SER A 196 -10.15 4.59 7.08
CA SER A 196 -10.45 5.49 5.98
C SER A 196 -11.00 6.83 6.49
N VAL A 197 -10.74 7.91 5.77
CA VAL A 197 -11.36 9.23 6.04
C VAL A 197 -12.89 9.20 5.93
N ALA A 198 -13.45 8.21 5.23
CA ALA A 198 -14.88 7.98 5.14
C ALA A 198 -15.50 7.48 6.47
N ASP A 199 -14.67 6.90 7.36
CA ASP A 199 -15.12 6.37 8.65
C ASP A 199 -15.08 7.43 9.76
N CYS A 200 -14.51 8.61 9.48
CA CYS A 200 -14.46 9.73 10.42
C CYS A 200 -15.80 10.48 10.48
N GLU A 201 -16.05 11.15 11.60
CA GLU A 201 -17.22 12.00 11.71
C GLU A 201 -17.03 13.26 10.85
N ILE A 202 -18.04 13.55 10.03
CA ILE A 202 -18.12 14.75 9.19
C ILE A 202 -19.54 15.30 9.26
N ASN A 203 -19.71 16.59 9.00
CA ASN A 203 -21.04 17.19 8.90
C ASN A 203 -21.78 16.66 7.67
N ARG A 204 -21.30 17.04 6.48
CA ARG A 204 -21.86 16.63 5.20
C ARG A 204 -20.87 16.89 4.07
N TRP A 205 -20.83 16.00 3.08
CA TRP A 205 -20.02 16.17 1.87
C TRP A 205 -20.38 17.46 1.12
N GLY A 206 -19.37 18.27 0.84
CA GLY A 206 -19.49 19.52 0.10
C GLY A 206 -20.23 20.64 0.87
N ASP A 207 -20.51 20.44 2.15
CA ASP A 207 -21.04 21.47 3.04
C ASP A 207 -19.88 22.08 3.81
N HIS A 208 -19.47 23.28 3.43
CA HIS A 208 -18.33 24.01 3.98
C HIS A 208 -18.56 25.51 3.83
N ASP A 209 -17.95 26.31 4.70
CA ASP A 209 -17.84 27.77 4.55
C ASP A 209 -16.40 28.22 4.20
N CYS A 210 -15.51 27.26 3.94
CA CYS A 210 -14.12 27.48 3.58
C CYS A 210 -13.92 27.93 2.12
N THR A 211 -12.74 28.51 1.89
CA THR A 211 -12.16 28.81 0.57
C THR A 211 -10.91 27.98 0.32
N HIS A 212 -10.37 27.96 -0.90
CA HIS A 212 -9.14 27.19 -1.19
C HIS A 212 -7.88 27.66 -0.45
N LYS A 213 -7.94 28.81 0.24
CA LYS A 213 -6.88 29.25 1.15
C LYS A 213 -6.77 28.40 2.40
N GLU A 214 -7.84 27.70 2.72
CA GLU A 214 -8.02 26.82 3.88
C GLU A 214 -7.85 25.36 3.47
N ASP A 215 -7.34 25.08 2.26
CA ASP A 215 -7.01 23.72 1.86
C ASP A 215 -5.89 23.15 2.73
N THR A 216 -6.15 22.02 3.38
CA THR A 216 -5.20 21.36 4.26
C THR A 216 -4.26 20.42 3.51
N GLY A 217 -3.12 20.14 4.13
CA GLY A 217 -2.15 19.16 3.69
C GLY A 217 -1.70 18.26 4.83
N VAL A 218 -0.87 17.28 4.48
CA VAL A 218 -0.21 16.41 5.46
C VAL A 218 1.24 16.17 5.08
N VAL A 219 2.02 15.77 6.07
CA VAL A 219 3.30 15.08 5.88
C VAL A 219 3.18 13.71 6.55
N CYS A 220 3.27 12.67 5.73
CA CYS A 220 3.57 11.30 6.07
C CYS A 220 5.10 11.06 5.89
#